data_AF-A0A447U990-F1
#
_entry.id   AF-A0A447U990-F1
#
_cell.length_a   1.000
_cell.length_b   1.000
_cell.length_c   1.000
_cell.angle_alpha   90.00
_cell.angle_beta   90.00
_cell.angle_gamma   90.00
#
_symmetry.space_group_name_H-M   'P 1'
#
loop_
_entity.id
_entity.type
_entity.pdbx_description
1 polymer ?
#
loop_
_entity_poly.entity_id
_entity_poly.type
_entity_poly.pdbx_seq_one_letter_code
_entity_poly.pdbx_strand_id
1 'polypeptide(L)'
;MTLKWRPGTGKTYVYTRLMYELHQKYGLFKFVLVVPTPAIKEGARNFITSDYARQHFSQFYENTRMELCTINAGDFKVKSGRKNFPAQLLSFTDASRRDSHTIQVLLINAQMLNSASMTRDDYDQTLLGGLTSPVKGLQMTRPVVIIDEPHRFARDNKFYRAIQAIQPQMIVRFGATFPDIVEGKGKNKCVRKDYYRRQPQFDLNAVDSFNDGLVKGIDIYYPNLPEEQANNRYIVDSVTAKKLILRRGSKIAEVGVGENLADVDAGFEGSIEYAGSKMLSNDLELEAGMALVPGTFGASYQETDYSGSH
;
A
#
# COMPACT_ATOMS: atom_id res chain seq x y z
N MET A 1 -4.35 -7.68 -14.98
CA MET A 1 -5.06 -8.47 -13.94
C MET A 1 -5.86 -7.55 -13.03
N THR A 2 -6.96 -8.03 -12.45
CA THR A 2 -7.77 -7.32 -11.46
C THR A 2 -7.84 -8.13 -10.17
N LEU A 3 -7.42 -7.54 -9.05
CA LEU A 3 -7.37 -8.15 -7.72
C LEU A 3 -8.26 -7.33 -6.78
N LYS A 4 -9.35 -7.93 -6.31
CA LYS A 4 -10.27 -7.29 -5.36
C LYS A 4 -9.86 -7.60 -3.94
N TRP A 5 -9.71 -6.54 -3.15
CA TRP A 5 -9.14 -6.59 -1.81
C TRP A 5 -9.88 -5.66 -0.85
N ARG A 6 -9.99 -6.04 0.43
CA ARG A 6 -10.72 -5.23 1.43
C ARG A 6 -9.95 -3.99 1.87
N PRO A 7 -10.61 -2.85 2.15
CA PRO A 7 -9.95 -1.77 2.88
C PRO A 7 -9.37 -2.28 4.21
N GLY A 8 -8.28 -1.68 4.71
CA GLY A 8 -7.67 -2.03 5.99
C GLY A 8 -6.86 -3.34 6.07
N THR A 9 -6.93 -4.23 5.08
CA THR A 9 -6.32 -5.58 5.18
C THR A 9 -4.92 -5.69 4.54
N GLY A 10 -4.10 -4.65 4.58
CA GLY A 10 -2.69 -4.75 4.16
C GLY A 10 -2.42 -4.81 2.65
N LYS A 11 -3.20 -4.10 1.81
CA LYS A 11 -2.98 -4.00 0.34
C LYS A 11 -1.52 -3.73 -0.03
N THR A 12 -0.87 -2.85 0.74
CA THR A 12 0.54 -2.49 0.56
C THR A 12 1.48 -3.67 0.69
N TYR A 13 1.27 -4.51 1.71
CA TYR A 13 2.00 -5.77 1.86
C TYR A 13 1.80 -6.67 0.64
N VAL A 14 0.56 -6.81 0.16
CA VAL A 14 0.21 -7.74 -0.92
C VAL A 14 0.87 -7.35 -2.24
N TYR A 15 0.76 -6.09 -2.67
CA TYR A 15 1.43 -5.70 -3.91
C TYR A 15 2.94 -5.68 -3.77
N THR A 16 3.46 -5.48 -2.55
CA THR A 16 4.90 -5.57 -2.28
C THR A 16 5.38 -7.01 -2.44
N ARG A 17 4.68 -7.96 -1.81
CA ARG A 17 4.93 -9.38 -1.98
C ARG A 17 4.78 -9.82 -3.43
N LEU A 18 3.77 -9.31 -4.15
CA LEU A 18 3.59 -9.60 -5.57
C LEU A 18 4.83 -9.20 -6.38
N MET A 19 5.46 -8.06 -6.10
CA MET A 19 6.68 -7.65 -6.81
C MET A 19 7.82 -8.64 -6.58
N TYR A 20 8.03 -9.10 -5.33
CA TYR A 20 9.00 -10.15 -5.02
C TYR A 20 8.68 -11.49 -5.71
N GLU A 21 7.43 -11.94 -5.66
CA GLU A 21 6.99 -13.19 -6.32
C GLU A 21 7.18 -13.14 -7.84
N LEU A 22 6.83 -12.02 -8.46
CA LEU A 22 7.01 -11.83 -9.91
C LEU A 22 8.49 -11.77 -10.29
N HIS A 23 9.33 -11.23 -9.42
CA HIS A 23 10.77 -11.23 -9.59
C HIS A 23 11.35 -12.64 -9.50
N GLN A 24 11.07 -13.36 -8.41
CA GLN A 24 11.58 -14.71 -8.18
C GLN A 24 11.11 -15.70 -9.26
N LYS A 25 9.83 -15.62 -9.66
CA LYS A 25 9.25 -16.59 -10.60
C LYS A 25 9.52 -16.28 -12.07
N TYR A 26 9.63 -15.00 -12.43
CA TYR A 26 9.68 -14.58 -13.84
C TYR A 26 10.83 -13.61 -14.18
N GLY A 27 11.70 -13.25 -13.23
CA GLY A 27 12.79 -12.31 -13.46
C GLY A 27 12.33 -10.88 -13.80
N LEU A 28 11.11 -10.52 -13.40
CA LEU A 28 10.58 -9.17 -13.55
C LEU A 28 11.16 -8.29 -12.44
N PHE A 29 11.77 -7.16 -12.80
CA PHE A 29 12.52 -6.35 -11.83
C PHE A 29 12.23 -4.86 -11.93
N LYS A 30 11.41 -4.41 -12.90
CA LYS A 30 11.00 -3.00 -13.03
C LYS A 30 9.49 -2.86 -12.86
N PHE A 31 9.11 -2.21 -11.78
CA PHE A 31 7.72 -1.98 -11.40
C PHE A 31 7.43 -0.50 -11.28
N VAL A 32 6.25 -0.07 -11.72
CA VAL A 32 5.73 1.28 -11.48
C VAL A 32 4.49 1.16 -10.63
N LEU A 33 4.58 1.61 -9.38
CA LEU A 33 3.47 1.67 -8.43
C LEU A 33 2.79 3.03 -8.54
N VAL A 34 1.58 3.04 -9.10
CA VAL A 34 0.77 4.23 -9.34
C VAL A 34 -0.33 4.33 -8.29
N VAL A 35 -0.28 5.40 -7.52
CA VAL A 35 -1.24 5.71 -6.45
C VAL A 35 -2.04 6.97 -6.77
N PRO A 36 -3.29 7.12 -6.28
CA PRO A 36 -4.11 8.27 -6.68
C PRO A 36 -3.68 9.58 -6.04
N THR A 37 -3.16 9.56 -4.80
CA THR A 37 -2.91 10.78 -4.00
C THR A 37 -1.50 10.79 -3.39
N PRO A 38 -0.95 11.98 -3.04
CA PRO A 38 0.28 12.08 -2.29
C PRO A 38 0.24 11.37 -0.92
N ALA A 39 -0.87 11.41 -0.20
CA ALA A 39 -1.00 10.76 1.12
C ALA A 39 -0.84 9.23 1.02
N ILE A 40 -1.52 8.59 0.06
CA ILE A 40 -1.37 7.16 -0.19
C ILE A 40 0.06 6.84 -0.64
N LYS A 41 0.70 7.76 -1.39
CA LYS A 41 2.10 7.64 -1.78
C LYS A 41 3.04 7.59 -0.59
N GLU A 42 2.91 8.52 0.37
CA GLU A 42 3.76 8.53 1.55
C GLU A 42 3.50 7.30 2.44
N GLY A 43 2.24 6.87 2.60
CA GLY A 43 1.93 5.62 3.31
C GLY A 43 2.58 4.38 2.68
N ALA A 44 2.48 4.24 1.35
CA ALA A 44 3.13 3.17 0.61
C ALA A 44 4.66 3.22 0.74
N ARG A 45 5.23 4.43 0.62
CA ARG A 45 6.67 4.68 0.77
C ARG A 45 7.16 4.24 2.14
N ASN A 46 6.54 4.75 3.20
CA ASN A 46 6.92 4.47 4.59
C ASN A 46 6.92 2.98 4.88
N PHE A 47 5.89 2.26 4.42
CA PHE A 47 5.85 0.80 4.56
C PHE A 47 7.00 0.12 3.80
N ILE A 48 7.15 0.38 2.50
CA ILE A 48 8.14 -0.31 1.66
C ILE A 48 9.57 -0.06 2.14
N THR A 49 9.86 1.14 2.64
CA THR A 49 11.19 1.51 3.11
C THR A 49 11.46 1.20 4.58
N SER A 50 10.44 0.78 5.35
CA SER A 50 10.61 0.45 6.76
C SER A 50 11.56 -0.73 6.95
N ASP A 51 12.35 -0.69 8.02
CA ASP A 51 13.30 -1.76 8.33
C ASP A 51 12.58 -3.06 8.66
N TYR A 52 11.43 -2.98 9.34
CA TYR A 52 10.55 -4.11 9.56
C TYR A 52 10.14 -4.79 8.23
N ALA A 53 9.64 -4.03 7.24
CA ALA A 53 9.25 -4.64 5.96
C ALA A 53 10.45 -5.26 5.23
N ARG A 54 11.61 -4.59 5.25
CA ARG A 54 12.84 -5.11 4.62
C ARG A 54 13.28 -6.42 5.27
N GLN A 55 13.34 -6.47 6.60
CA GLN A 55 13.69 -7.68 7.36
C GLN A 55 12.65 -8.78 7.16
N HIS A 56 11.37 -8.44 7.14
CA HIS A 56 10.30 -9.41 6.90
C HIS A 56 10.44 -10.06 5.52
N PHE A 57 10.59 -9.27 4.46
CA PHE A 57 10.70 -9.82 3.11
C PHE A 57 12.02 -10.54 2.86
N SER A 58 13.13 -10.16 3.51
CA SER A 58 14.41 -10.88 3.36
C SER A 58 14.38 -12.30 3.94
N GLN A 59 13.48 -12.59 4.90
CA GLN A 59 13.27 -13.96 5.40
C GLN A 59 12.63 -14.89 4.36
N PHE A 60 11.85 -14.35 3.42
CA PHE A 60 11.18 -15.14 2.37
C PHE A 60 11.91 -15.09 1.03
N TYR A 61 12.63 -14.00 0.76
CA TYR A 61 13.30 -13.73 -0.51
C TYR A 61 14.79 -13.44 -0.27
N GLU A 62 15.56 -14.50 -0.06
CA GLU A 62 16.99 -14.41 0.16
C GLU A 62 17.71 -13.66 -0.97
N ASN A 63 18.72 -12.87 -0.61
CA ASN A 63 19.55 -12.09 -1.53
C ASN A 63 18.76 -11.18 -2.48
N THR A 64 17.51 -10.85 -2.18
CA THR A 64 16.71 -9.93 -3.00
C THR A 64 16.38 -8.68 -2.21
N ARG A 65 16.69 -7.50 -2.77
CA ARG A 65 16.37 -6.20 -2.18
C ARG A 65 15.49 -5.38 -3.11
N MET A 66 14.76 -4.44 -2.53
CA MET A 66 13.91 -3.53 -3.29
C MET A 66 14.41 -2.10 -3.14
N GLU A 67 14.68 -1.47 -4.28
CA GLU A 67 15.03 -0.06 -4.38
C GLU A 67 13.79 0.73 -4.79
N LEU A 68 13.36 1.62 -3.90
CA LEU A 68 12.20 2.47 -4.11
C LEU A 68 12.63 3.86 -4.60
N CYS A 69 12.34 4.14 -5.86
CA CYS A 69 12.50 5.45 -6.47
C CYS A 69 11.19 6.23 -6.35
N THR A 70 11.20 7.35 -5.63
CA THR A 70 10.03 8.23 -5.49
C THR A 70 10.23 9.52 -6.28
N ILE A 71 9.20 9.94 -7.02
CA ILE A 71 9.21 11.19 -7.78
C ILE A 71 8.10 12.13 -7.30
N ASN A 72 8.45 13.40 -7.17
CA ASN A 72 7.59 14.53 -6.82
C ASN A 72 7.68 15.64 -7.87
N ALA A 73 6.65 16.48 -7.93
CA ALA A 73 6.64 17.64 -8.84
C ALA A 73 7.79 18.61 -8.58
N GLY A 74 8.22 18.72 -7.32
CA GLY A 74 9.38 19.54 -6.93
C GLY A 74 10.71 19.06 -7.51
N ASP A 75 10.83 17.77 -7.85
CA ASP A 75 12.09 17.17 -8.29
C ASP A 75 12.49 17.58 -9.71
N PHE A 76 11.53 18.08 -10.49
CA PHE A 76 11.76 18.64 -11.83
C PHE A 76 12.04 20.14 -11.82
N LYS A 77 12.12 20.78 -10.64
CA LYS A 77 12.43 22.21 -10.56
C LYS A 77 13.86 22.46 -10.99
N VAL A 78 14.02 23.38 -11.94
CA VAL A 78 15.30 23.85 -12.46
C VAL A 78 16.00 24.71 -11.40
N LYS A 79 17.12 24.25 -10.85
CA LYS A 79 17.94 25.04 -9.90
C LYS A 79 19.02 25.89 -10.58
N SER A 80 19.43 25.55 -11.80
CA SER A 80 20.64 26.14 -12.44
C SER A 80 20.50 26.41 -13.94
N GLY A 81 19.29 26.78 -14.41
CA GLY A 81 19.00 27.02 -15.83
C GLY A 81 18.93 25.77 -16.72
N ARG A 82 19.50 24.63 -16.28
CA ARG A 82 19.44 23.33 -16.96
C ARG A 82 18.24 22.50 -16.51
N LYS A 83 17.51 21.94 -17.48
CA LYS A 83 16.42 20.98 -17.28
C LYS A 83 17.00 19.57 -17.20
N ASN A 84 17.24 19.11 -15.99
CA ASN A 84 17.72 17.75 -15.74
C ASN A 84 16.57 16.82 -15.31
N PHE A 85 16.78 15.53 -15.47
CA PHE A 85 15.88 14.53 -14.90
C PHE A 85 16.08 14.40 -13.39
N PRO A 86 15.02 14.05 -12.63
CA PRO A 86 15.18 13.62 -11.26
C PRO A 86 16.15 12.43 -11.18
N ALA A 87 17.07 12.45 -10.21
CA ALA A 87 18.02 11.35 -9.99
C ALA A 87 17.33 9.99 -9.79
N GLN A 88 16.16 10.00 -9.12
CA GLN A 88 15.35 8.80 -8.91
C GLN A 88 14.76 8.23 -10.21
N LEU A 89 14.42 9.10 -11.17
CA LEU A 89 13.96 8.66 -12.48
C LEU A 89 15.11 8.00 -13.25
N LEU A 90 16.27 8.65 -13.27
CA LEU A 90 17.49 8.13 -13.91
C LEU A 90 17.87 6.77 -13.32
N SER A 91 17.91 6.66 -11.98
CA SER A 91 18.24 5.40 -11.31
C SER A 91 17.29 4.28 -11.74
N PHE A 92 15.98 4.55 -11.79
CA PHE A 92 15.00 3.56 -12.22
C PHE A 92 15.14 3.19 -13.70
N THR A 93 15.34 4.17 -14.60
CA THR A 93 15.43 3.93 -16.05
C THR A 93 16.72 3.21 -16.41
N ASP A 94 17.82 3.56 -15.75
CA ASP A 94 19.16 3.10 -16.09
C ASP A 94 19.52 1.79 -15.39
N ALA A 95 18.76 1.40 -14.36
CA ALA A 95 18.92 0.12 -13.69
C ALA A 95 18.89 -1.04 -14.69
N SER A 96 19.87 -1.93 -14.56
CA SER A 96 20.14 -3.03 -15.49
C SER A 96 19.92 -4.37 -14.81
N ARG A 97 19.57 -5.39 -15.60
CA ARG A 97 19.45 -6.78 -15.15
C ARG A 97 20.76 -7.38 -14.63
N ARG A 98 21.90 -6.71 -14.81
CA ARG A 98 23.19 -7.13 -14.22
C ARG A 98 23.13 -7.14 -12.69
N ASP A 99 22.32 -6.28 -12.09
CA ASP A 99 21.96 -6.39 -10.68
C ASP A 99 20.69 -7.24 -10.56
N SER A 100 20.87 -8.56 -10.67
CA SER A 100 19.77 -9.53 -10.64
C SER A 100 19.11 -9.67 -9.27
N HIS A 101 19.70 -9.07 -8.23
CA HIS A 101 19.26 -9.15 -6.84
C HIS A 101 18.41 -7.93 -6.44
N THR A 102 18.20 -6.98 -7.35
CA THR A 102 17.52 -5.74 -7.04
C THR A 102 16.23 -5.57 -7.84
N ILE A 103 15.13 -5.44 -7.12
CA ILE A 103 13.83 -5.03 -7.63
C ILE A 103 13.77 -3.50 -7.62
N GLN A 104 13.54 -2.91 -8.78
CA GLN A 104 13.42 -1.47 -8.98
C GLN A 104 11.95 -1.07 -9.01
N VAL A 105 11.55 -0.19 -8.11
CA VAL A 105 10.17 0.25 -7.98
C VAL A 105 10.10 1.77 -8.10
N LEU A 106 9.42 2.25 -9.14
CA LEU A 106 9.06 3.66 -9.25
C LEU A 106 7.70 3.90 -8.59
N LEU A 107 7.69 4.64 -7.48
CA LEU A 107 6.48 5.06 -6.79
C LEU A 107 6.10 6.49 -7.22
N ILE A 108 4.94 6.62 -7.85
CA ILE A 108 4.47 7.87 -8.44
C ILE A 108 2.96 8.04 -8.23
N ASN A 109 2.53 9.27 -7.98
CA ASN A 109 1.09 9.56 -7.94
C ASN A 109 0.55 9.89 -9.35
N ALA A 110 -0.76 9.69 -9.53
CA ALA A 110 -1.43 9.87 -10.81
C ALA A 110 -1.24 11.26 -11.43
N GLN A 111 -1.27 12.30 -10.59
CA GLN A 111 -1.09 13.69 -11.02
C GLN A 111 0.31 13.94 -11.56
N MET A 112 1.35 13.42 -10.90
CA MET A 112 2.73 13.54 -11.32
C MET A 112 2.96 12.82 -12.65
N LEU A 113 2.47 11.58 -12.78
CA LEU A 113 2.58 10.79 -14.02
C LEU A 113 1.93 11.50 -15.22
N ASN A 114 0.81 12.20 -15.00
CA ASN A 114 0.10 12.97 -16.03
C ASN A 114 0.62 14.42 -16.21
N SER A 115 1.69 14.82 -15.54
CA SER A 115 2.18 16.20 -15.59
C SER A 115 2.95 16.50 -16.88
N ALA A 116 3.02 17.79 -17.25
CA ALA A 116 3.82 18.25 -18.39
C ALA A 116 5.31 17.91 -18.24
N SER A 117 5.83 17.87 -17.00
CA SER A 117 7.20 17.47 -16.72
C SER A 117 7.47 16.02 -17.15
N MET A 118 6.49 15.14 -17.05
CA MET A 118 6.65 13.75 -17.51
C MET A 118 6.55 13.60 -19.03
N THR A 119 5.76 14.44 -19.70
CA THR A 119 5.45 14.28 -21.13
C THR A 119 6.34 15.11 -22.05
N ARG A 120 6.97 16.19 -21.56
CA ARG A 120 7.89 17.01 -22.35
C ARG A 120 9.15 16.24 -22.77
N ASP A 121 9.82 16.74 -23.79
CA ASP A 121 10.99 16.13 -24.43
C ASP A 121 12.15 17.12 -24.64
N ASP A 122 12.15 18.23 -23.90
CA ASP A 122 13.12 19.33 -23.95
C ASP A 122 14.09 19.33 -22.76
N TYR A 123 14.38 18.16 -22.19
CA TYR A 123 15.42 18.01 -21.15
C TYR A 123 16.82 18.03 -21.75
N ASP A 124 17.75 18.71 -21.09
CA ASP A 124 19.14 18.86 -21.53
C ASP A 124 19.96 17.58 -21.30
N GLN A 125 19.55 16.80 -20.28
CA GLN A 125 20.11 15.48 -20.02
C GLN A 125 19.34 14.42 -20.80
N THR A 126 20.02 13.33 -21.16
CA THR A 126 19.40 12.16 -21.79
C THR A 126 19.30 10.98 -20.83
N LEU A 127 18.23 10.21 -20.95
CA LEU A 127 18.11 8.86 -20.38
C LEU A 127 18.79 7.85 -21.32
N LEU A 128 18.87 6.59 -20.91
CA LEU A 128 19.31 5.49 -21.78
C LEU A 128 18.69 5.58 -23.19
N GLY A 129 19.56 5.51 -24.20
CA GLY A 129 19.16 5.61 -25.60
C GLY A 129 19.02 7.05 -26.13
N GLY A 130 19.56 8.06 -25.43
CA GLY A 130 19.54 9.45 -25.89
C GLY A 130 18.19 10.15 -25.70
N LEU A 131 17.31 9.59 -24.86
CA LEU A 131 15.95 10.06 -24.71
C LEU A 131 15.87 11.28 -23.81
N THR A 132 15.22 12.33 -24.29
CA THR A 132 15.01 13.59 -23.57
C THR A 132 13.61 13.67 -22.93
N SER A 133 12.83 12.59 -22.94
CA SER A 133 11.48 12.55 -22.37
C SER A 133 11.32 11.48 -21.27
N PRO A 134 10.81 11.82 -20.07
CA PRO A 134 10.60 10.87 -18.99
C PRO A 134 9.68 9.71 -19.37
N VAL A 135 8.54 10.00 -20.01
CA VAL A 135 7.59 8.96 -20.44
C VAL A 135 8.24 8.01 -21.45
N LYS A 136 9.03 8.53 -22.42
CA LYS A 136 9.76 7.67 -23.37
C LYS A 136 10.79 6.78 -22.65
N GLY A 137 11.49 7.31 -21.64
CA GLY A 137 12.38 6.52 -20.81
C GLY A 137 11.66 5.38 -20.10
N LEU A 138 10.50 5.65 -19.50
CA LEU A 138 9.67 4.62 -18.86
C LEU A 138 9.14 3.60 -19.89
N GLN A 139 8.74 4.02 -21.09
CA GLN A 139 8.31 3.10 -22.16
C GLN A 139 9.38 2.06 -22.49
N MET A 140 10.64 2.49 -22.61
CA MET A 140 11.76 1.60 -22.91
C MET A 140 11.99 0.52 -21.84
N THR A 141 11.61 0.82 -20.58
CA THR A 141 11.72 -0.17 -19.49
C THR A 141 10.67 -1.27 -19.53
N ARG A 142 9.58 -1.10 -20.32
CA ARG A 142 8.43 -2.02 -20.42
C ARG A 142 7.97 -2.51 -19.03
N PRO A 143 7.65 -1.62 -18.08
CA PRO A 143 7.49 -2.00 -16.69
C PRO A 143 6.19 -2.79 -16.46
N VAL A 144 6.13 -3.50 -15.34
CA VAL A 144 4.86 -3.92 -14.77
C VAL A 144 4.27 -2.74 -13.99
N VAL A 145 3.05 -2.34 -14.33
CA VAL A 145 2.36 -1.27 -13.60
C VAL A 145 1.40 -1.88 -12.60
N ILE A 146 1.50 -1.43 -11.36
CA ILE A 146 0.59 -1.73 -10.26
C ILE A 146 -0.23 -0.46 -9.99
N ILE A 147 -1.56 -0.58 -10.02
CA ILE A 147 -2.49 0.52 -9.73
C ILE A 147 -3.15 0.26 -8.40
N ASP A 148 -2.97 1.18 -7.45
CA ASP A 148 -3.72 1.22 -6.21
C ASP A 148 -5.00 2.07 -6.38
N GLU A 149 -6.08 1.68 -5.70
CA GLU A 149 -7.39 2.33 -5.76
C GLU A 149 -7.93 2.57 -7.19
N PRO A 150 -8.16 1.49 -7.98
CA PRO A 150 -8.51 1.55 -9.40
C PRO A 150 -9.81 2.29 -9.69
N HIS A 151 -10.70 2.49 -8.71
CA HIS A 151 -11.87 3.35 -8.85
C HIS A 151 -11.51 4.80 -9.23
N ARG A 152 -10.28 5.26 -8.93
CA ARG A 152 -9.74 6.57 -9.34
C ARG A 152 -9.13 6.57 -10.75
N PHE A 153 -9.04 5.42 -11.41
CA PHE A 153 -8.37 5.19 -12.69
C PHE A 153 -9.31 4.56 -13.71
N ALA A 154 -10.49 5.15 -13.90
CA ALA A 154 -11.41 4.78 -14.98
C ALA A 154 -10.70 4.88 -16.33
N ARG A 155 -10.96 3.91 -17.23
CA ARG A 155 -10.15 3.75 -18.46
C ARG A 155 -10.18 4.93 -19.42
N ASP A 156 -11.28 5.66 -19.40
CA ASP A 156 -11.51 6.84 -20.22
C ASP A 156 -10.85 8.10 -19.63
N ASN A 157 -10.41 8.07 -18.37
CA ASN A 157 -9.84 9.22 -17.70
C ASN A 157 -8.36 9.48 -18.09
N LYS A 158 -7.90 10.71 -17.86
CA LYS A 158 -6.54 11.16 -18.19
C LYS A 158 -5.43 10.37 -17.47
N PHE A 159 -5.68 9.94 -16.23
CA PHE A 159 -4.68 9.23 -15.43
C PHE A 159 -4.44 7.81 -15.97
N TYR A 160 -5.50 7.12 -16.38
CA TYR A 160 -5.37 5.82 -17.02
C TYR A 160 -4.67 5.93 -18.37
N ARG A 161 -4.96 6.98 -19.16
CA ARG A 161 -4.23 7.26 -20.41
C ARG A 161 -2.73 7.51 -20.17
N ALA A 162 -2.38 8.24 -19.11
CA ALA A 162 -0.97 8.44 -18.73
C ALA A 162 -0.26 7.13 -18.37
N ILE A 163 -0.97 6.19 -17.70
CA ILE A 163 -0.47 4.83 -17.45
C ILE A 163 -0.30 4.05 -18.77
N GLN A 164 -1.23 4.16 -19.70
CA GLN A 164 -1.09 3.51 -21.00
C GLN A 164 0.05 4.11 -21.83
N ALA A 165 0.30 5.41 -21.67
CA ALA A 165 1.38 6.10 -22.37
C ALA A 165 2.77 5.55 -22.00
N ILE A 166 2.98 4.98 -20.81
CA ILE A 166 4.26 4.34 -20.46
C ILE A 166 4.40 2.90 -21.02
N GLN A 167 3.49 2.44 -21.87
CA GLN A 167 3.51 1.15 -22.57
C GLN A 167 3.86 -0.06 -21.68
N PRO A 168 3.12 -0.26 -20.57
CA PRO A 168 3.42 -1.34 -19.63
C PRO A 168 3.27 -2.71 -20.29
N GLN A 169 4.12 -3.66 -19.91
CA GLN A 169 3.97 -5.05 -20.35
C GLN A 169 2.78 -5.74 -19.66
N MET A 170 2.45 -5.29 -18.45
CA MET A 170 1.34 -5.78 -17.66
C MET A 170 0.80 -4.68 -16.76
N ILE A 171 -0.53 -4.61 -16.60
CA ILE A 171 -1.19 -3.77 -15.59
C ILE A 171 -1.91 -4.66 -14.57
N VAL A 172 -1.60 -4.48 -13.29
CA VAL A 172 -2.27 -5.12 -12.17
C VAL A 172 -3.03 -4.06 -11.38
N ARG A 173 -4.33 -4.26 -11.12
CA ARG A 173 -5.19 -3.31 -10.40
C ARG A 173 -5.60 -3.90 -9.06
N PHE A 174 -5.27 -3.20 -7.97
CA PHE A 174 -5.56 -3.59 -6.59
C PHE A 174 -6.53 -2.63 -5.93
N GLY A 175 -7.67 -3.12 -5.45
CA GLY A 175 -8.53 -2.30 -4.61
C GLY A 175 -9.83 -2.97 -4.23
N ALA A 176 -10.59 -2.30 -3.37
CA ALA A 176 -11.91 -2.77 -2.94
C ALA A 176 -12.99 -2.44 -3.96
N THR A 177 -12.86 -1.25 -4.55
CA THR A 177 -13.83 -0.67 -5.46
C THR A 177 -13.19 -0.47 -6.83
N PHE A 178 -14.02 -0.69 -7.86
CA PHE A 178 -13.62 -0.58 -9.26
C PHE A 178 -14.57 0.37 -10.00
N PRO A 179 -14.09 1.04 -11.05
CA PRO A 179 -14.94 1.91 -11.87
C PRO A 179 -16.13 1.15 -12.42
N ASP A 180 -17.25 1.84 -12.59
CA ASP A 180 -18.38 1.31 -13.33
C ASP A 180 -18.21 1.58 -14.82
N ILE A 181 -18.66 0.63 -15.64
CA ILE A 181 -18.80 0.78 -17.08
C ILE A 181 -20.25 0.53 -17.45
N VAL A 182 -20.72 1.36 -18.37
CA VAL A 182 -22.06 1.26 -18.93
C VAL A 182 -21.96 0.48 -20.24
N GLU A 183 -22.72 -0.59 -20.36
CA GLU A 183 -22.88 -1.36 -21.58
C GLU A 183 -24.32 -1.25 -22.10
N GLY A 184 -24.49 -1.28 -23.41
CA GLY A 184 -25.79 -1.13 -24.06
C GLY A 184 -26.29 0.32 -24.13
N LYS A 185 -27.48 0.49 -24.69
CA LYS A 185 -28.16 1.78 -24.90
C LYS A 185 -29.65 1.64 -24.59
N GLY A 186 -30.29 2.74 -24.20
CA GLY A 186 -31.74 2.79 -23.96
C GLY A 186 -32.17 1.80 -22.87
N LYS A 187 -33.20 0.99 -23.16
CA LYS A 187 -33.74 -0.03 -22.22
C LYS A 187 -32.77 -1.17 -21.90
N ASN A 188 -31.72 -1.36 -22.71
CA ASN A 188 -30.72 -2.41 -22.53
C ASN A 188 -29.46 -1.90 -21.79
N LYS A 189 -29.52 -0.73 -21.15
CA LYS A 189 -28.41 -0.17 -20.39
C LYS A 189 -28.14 -1.04 -19.16
N CYS A 190 -26.94 -1.60 -19.08
CA CYS A 190 -26.45 -2.35 -17.94
C CYS A 190 -25.23 -1.62 -17.36
N VAL A 191 -25.16 -1.54 -16.03
CA VAL A 191 -23.97 -1.02 -15.33
C VAL A 191 -23.26 -2.20 -14.69
N ARG A 192 -21.98 -2.35 -14.97
CA ARG A 192 -21.14 -3.39 -14.35
C ARG A 192 -19.79 -2.84 -13.96
N LYS A 193 -19.10 -3.53 -13.05
CA LYS A 193 -17.73 -3.18 -12.67
C LYS A 193 -16.75 -3.44 -13.81
N ASP A 194 -15.84 -2.50 -14.01
CA ASP A 194 -14.77 -2.60 -14.98
C ASP A 194 -13.67 -3.55 -14.50
N TYR A 195 -13.86 -4.83 -14.75
CA TYR A 195 -12.82 -5.85 -14.60
C TYR A 195 -12.20 -6.20 -15.95
N TYR A 196 -10.87 -6.34 -16.01
CA TYR A 196 -10.16 -6.66 -17.26
C TYR A 196 -10.67 -7.93 -17.95
N ARG A 197 -11.14 -8.92 -17.19
CA ARG A 197 -11.71 -10.18 -17.70
C ARG A 197 -13.14 -10.39 -17.23
N ARG A 198 -13.92 -9.31 -17.09
CA ARG A 198 -15.32 -9.28 -16.58
C ARG A 198 -15.54 -9.79 -15.15
N GLN A 199 -14.55 -10.42 -14.54
CA GLN A 199 -14.51 -10.79 -13.12
C GLN A 199 -13.13 -10.48 -12.50
N PRO A 200 -13.04 -10.27 -11.19
CA PRO A 200 -11.75 -10.26 -10.50
C PRO A 200 -11.05 -11.61 -10.67
N GLN A 201 -9.73 -11.60 -10.84
CA GLN A 201 -8.95 -12.84 -10.91
C GLN A 201 -8.69 -13.41 -9.50
N PHE A 202 -8.92 -12.60 -8.49
CA PHE A 202 -8.84 -12.95 -7.09
C PHE A 202 -9.72 -11.97 -6.32
N ASP A 203 -10.52 -12.47 -5.39
CA ASP A 203 -11.45 -11.68 -4.58
C ASP A 203 -11.36 -12.16 -3.13
N LEU A 204 -10.66 -11.41 -2.27
CA LEU A 204 -10.64 -11.69 -0.84
C LEU A 204 -11.88 -11.06 -0.19
N ASN A 205 -13.00 -11.80 -0.22
CA ASN A 205 -14.24 -11.45 0.48
C ASN A 205 -14.16 -11.87 1.97
N ALA A 206 -14.95 -11.26 2.87
CA ALA A 206 -14.95 -11.49 4.33
C ALA A 206 -14.99 -12.97 4.66
N VAL A 207 -15.90 -13.61 3.95
CA VAL A 207 -16.38 -14.94 4.23
C VAL A 207 -15.30 -15.94 3.84
N ASP A 208 -14.57 -15.71 2.73
CA ASP A 208 -13.45 -16.55 2.31
C ASP A 208 -12.20 -16.31 3.16
N SER A 209 -11.94 -15.06 3.57
CA SER A 209 -10.87 -14.74 4.54
C SER A 209 -11.07 -15.49 5.86
N PHE A 210 -12.32 -15.52 6.35
CA PHE A 210 -12.70 -16.20 7.59
C PHE A 210 -12.74 -17.74 7.46
N ASN A 211 -13.26 -18.26 6.34
CA ASN A 211 -13.48 -19.70 6.14
C ASN A 211 -12.21 -20.48 5.75
N ASP A 212 -11.29 -19.90 4.97
CA ASP A 212 -10.07 -20.59 4.54
C ASP A 212 -8.94 -20.53 5.59
N GLY A 213 -9.20 -19.95 6.77
CA GLY A 213 -8.13 -19.65 7.73
C GLY A 213 -7.06 -18.71 7.13
N LEU A 214 -7.40 -17.97 6.07
CA LEU A 214 -6.58 -16.89 5.49
C LEU A 214 -6.57 -15.66 6.38
N VAL A 215 -7.47 -15.60 7.38
CA VAL A 215 -7.29 -14.87 8.64
C VAL A 215 -6.70 -15.83 9.68
N LYS A 216 -5.57 -16.47 9.37
CA LYS A 216 -4.58 -16.82 10.38
C LYS A 216 -3.85 -15.53 10.71
N GLY A 217 -4.51 -14.68 11.49
CA GLY A 217 -3.94 -13.41 11.92
C GLY A 217 -3.59 -12.48 10.76
N ILE A 218 -4.11 -11.26 10.81
CA ILE A 218 -3.10 -10.21 10.78
C ILE A 218 -2.34 -10.43 12.10
N ASP A 219 -1.34 -11.33 12.10
CA ASP A 219 -0.16 -11.07 12.91
C ASP A 219 0.35 -9.77 12.30
N ILE A 220 -0.13 -8.68 12.90
CA ILE A 220 0.63 -7.46 12.93
C ILE A 220 1.90 -7.95 13.62
N TYR A 221 2.91 -8.28 12.81
CA TYR A 221 4.20 -8.67 13.34
C TYR A 221 4.73 -7.41 14.00
N TYR A 222 4.52 -7.33 15.30
CA TYR A 222 5.16 -6.37 16.16
C TYR A 222 6.52 -6.99 16.45
N PRO A 223 7.62 -6.48 15.86
CA PRO A 223 8.94 -6.97 16.22
C PRO A 223 9.12 -6.70 17.72
N ASN A 224 9.23 -7.77 18.50
CA ASN A 224 9.39 -7.81 19.97
C ASN A 224 8.11 -7.76 20.83
N LEU A 225 7.08 -8.56 20.54
CA LEU A 225 6.14 -8.97 21.60
C LEU A 225 6.62 -10.29 22.23
N PRO A 226 7.10 -10.31 23.49
CA PRO A 226 7.35 -11.57 24.21
C PRO A 226 6.10 -12.46 24.24
N GLU A 227 6.27 -13.79 24.29
CA GLU A 227 5.18 -14.79 24.21
C GLU A 227 4.00 -14.53 25.19
N GLU A 228 4.25 -13.88 26.32
CA GLU A 228 3.22 -13.45 27.26
C GLU A 228 2.23 -12.41 26.69
N GLN A 229 2.68 -11.51 25.82
CA GLN A 229 1.83 -10.46 25.23
C GLN A 229 1.00 -10.97 24.05
N ALA A 230 1.46 -12.01 23.34
CA ALA A 230 0.67 -12.69 22.31
C ALA A 230 -0.57 -13.41 22.89
N ASN A 231 -0.47 -13.90 24.13
CA ASN A 231 -1.57 -14.52 24.86
C ASN A 231 -2.58 -13.51 25.43
N ASN A 232 -2.25 -12.22 25.49
CA ASN A 232 -3.07 -11.17 26.10
C ASN A 232 -3.96 -10.37 25.13
N ARG A 233 -4.13 -10.84 23.89
CA ARG A 233 -4.98 -10.16 22.89
C ARG A 233 -6.48 -10.20 23.23
N TYR A 234 -7.17 -9.08 23.03
CA TYR A 234 -8.63 -9.00 23.04
C TYR A 234 -9.17 -9.06 21.62
N ILE A 235 -10.27 -9.77 21.40
CA ILE A 235 -11.00 -9.80 20.14
C ILE A 235 -12.23 -8.90 20.28
N VAL A 236 -12.47 -8.04 19.30
CA VAL A 236 -13.71 -7.28 19.19
C VAL A 236 -14.84 -8.26 18.88
N ASP A 237 -15.65 -8.57 19.88
CA ASP A 237 -16.77 -9.51 19.74
C ASP A 237 -17.95 -8.84 19.03
N SER A 238 -18.21 -7.57 19.36
CA SER A 238 -19.14 -6.72 18.61
C SER A 238 -18.78 -5.23 18.76
N VAL A 239 -19.14 -4.43 17.76
CA VAL A 239 -18.94 -2.98 17.80
C VAL A 239 -20.06 -2.25 17.06
N THR A 240 -20.62 -1.25 17.73
CA THR A 240 -21.73 -0.41 17.27
C THR A 240 -21.40 1.05 17.53
N ALA A 241 -22.13 2.00 16.94
CA ALA A 241 -21.83 3.42 17.12
C ALA A 241 -21.76 3.89 18.59
N LYS A 242 -22.34 3.14 19.54
CA LYS A 242 -22.39 3.51 20.97
C LYS A 242 -21.67 2.56 21.92
N LYS A 243 -21.24 1.39 21.45
CA LYS A 243 -20.74 0.32 22.33
C LYS A 243 -19.74 -0.57 21.63
N LEU A 244 -18.70 -0.95 22.37
CA LEU A 244 -17.66 -1.90 22.01
C LEU A 244 -17.69 -3.07 23.00
N ILE A 245 -17.66 -4.31 22.49
CA ILE A 245 -17.53 -5.53 23.30
C ILE A 245 -16.21 -6.20 22.94
N LEU A 246 -15.37 -6.44 23.95
CA LEU A 246 -14.08 -7.09 23.84
C LEU A 246 -14.13 -8.46 24.53
N ARG A 247 -13.52 -9.46 23.91
CA ARG A 247 -13.45 -10.84 24.43
C ARG A 247 -12.00 -11.33 24.49
N ARG A 248 -11.58 -11.82 25.64
CA ARG A 248 -10.30 -12.52 25.83
C ARG A 248 -10.56 -13.84 26.56
N GLY A 249 -10.46 -14.95 25.84
CA GLY A 249 -10.86 -16.26 26.37
C GLY A 249 -12.32 -16.26 26.81
N SER A 250 -12.57 -16.50 28.10
CA SER A 250 -13.89 -16.44 28.75
C SER A 250 -14.26 -15.05 29.28
N LYS A 251 -13.33 -14.08 29.33
CA LYS A 251 -13.59 -12.72 29.82
C LYS A 251 -14.26 -11.90 28.71
N ILE A 252 -15.39 -11.29 29.02
CA ILE A 252 -16.10 -10.33 28.16
C ILE A 252 -16.10 -8.98 28.86
N ALA A 253 -15.71 -7.93 28.17
CA ALA A 253 -15.68 -6.56 28.65
C ALA A 253 -16.47 -5.65 27.71
N GLU A 254 -17.15 -4.68 28.28
CA GLU A 254 -17.98 -3.70 27.58
C GLU A 254 -17.38 -2.31 27.76
N VAL A 255 -17.31 -1.54 26.68
CA VAL A 255 -16.79 -0.17 26.66
C VAL A 255 -17.79 0.73 25.94
N GLY A 256 -18.30 1.74 26.65
CA GLY A 256 -19.18 2.79 26.16
C GLY A 256 -18.43 3.95 25.50
N VAL A 257 -19.16 4.85 24.86
CA VAL A 257 -18.54 6.04 24.22
C VAL A 257 -17.92 6.95 25.28
N GLY A 258 -16.65 7.31 25.10
CA GLY A 258 -15.85 8.10 26.04
C GLY A 258 -15.27 7.29 27.19
N GLU A 259 -15.48 5.97 27.25
CA GLU A 259 -14.84 5.11 28.25
C GLU A 259 -13.45 4.66 27.78
N ASN A 260 -12.53 4.57 28.74
CA ASN A 260 -11.13 4.30 28.49
C ASN A 260 -10.87 2.78 28.41
N LEU A 261 -10.11 2.34 27.42
CA LEU A 261 -9.76 0.93 27.26
C LEU A 261 -8.83 0.43 28.37
N ALA A 262 -8.13 1.32 29.08
CA ALA A 262 -7.34 1.00 30.27
C ALA A 262 -8.19 0.42 31.42
N ASP A 263 -9.50 0.74 31.46
CA ASP A 263 -10.43 0.20 32.46
C ASP A 263 -10.73 -1.30 32.20
N VAL A 264 -10.56 -1.76 30.96
CA VAL A 264 -10.71 -3.17 30.58
C VAL A 264 -9.44 -3.97 30.88
N ASP A 265 -8.29 -3.37 30.56
CA ASP A 265 -6.97 -3.92 30.80
C ASP A 265 -5.95 -2.79 30.90
N ALA A 266 -5.24 -2.73 32.04
CA ALA A 266 -4.24 -1.69 32.29
C ALA A 266 -3.11 -1.65 31.23
N GLY A 267 -2.94 -2.73 30.46
CA GLY A 267 -2.00 -2.75 29.35
C GLY A 267 -2.38 -1.85 28.17
N PHE A 268 -3.64 -1.41 28.04
CA PHE A 268 -4.04 -0.38 27.07
C PHE A 268 -3.56 0.99 27.58
N GLU A 269 -2.25 1.19 27.55
CA GLU A 269 -1.62 2.44 27.98
C GLU A 269 -1.97 3.60 27.04
N GLY A 270 -2.01 4.81 27.57
CA GLY A 270 -2.51 6.00 26.87
C GLY A 270 -4.02 6.12 27.00
N SER A 271 -4.53 7.35 27.05
CA SER A 271 -5.97 7.65 27.22
C SER A 271 -6.77 7.32 25.96
N ILE A 272 -6.75 6.05 25.55
CA ILE A 272 -7.46 5.57 24.38
C ILE A 272 -8.88 5.26 24.80
N GLU A 273 -9.79 6.04 24.26
CA GLU A 273 -11.21 5.96 24.55
C GLU A 273 -11.94 5.42 23.34
N TYR A 274 -13.08 4.80 23.60
CA TYR A 274 -14.00 4.48 22.53
C TYR A 274 -14.72 5.75 22.06
N ALA A 275 -14.31 6.32 20.92
CA ALA A 275 -14.84 7.58 20.39
C ALA A 275 -16.27 7.44 19.81
N GLY A 276 -16.77 6.20 19.70
CA GLY A 276 -18.06 5.91 19.06
C GLY A 276 -17.94 5.81 17.54
N SER A 277 -19.07 5.60 16.86
CA SER A 277 -19.11 5.35 15.41
C SER A 277 -18.15 4.25 14.93
N LYS A 278 -17.88 3.25 15.79
CA LYS A 278 -16.91 2.18 15.56
C LYS A 278 -15.45 2.64 15.49
N MET A 279 -15.07 3.67 16.23
CA MET A 279 -13.72 4.24 16.20
C MET A 279 -13.14 4.43 17.61
N LEU A 280 -11.83 4.33 17.74
CA LEU A 280 -11.08 4.74 18.93
C LEU A 280 -10.61 6.20 18.81
N SER A 281 -10.23 6.83 19.93
CA SER A 281 -9.75 8.21 19.97
C SER A 281 -8.45 8.48 19.17
N ASN A 282 -7.77 7.43 18.69
CA ASN A 282 -6.59 7.49 17.84
C ASN A 282 -6.90 7.24 16.34
N ASP A 283 -8.16 7.44 15.93
CA ASP A 283 -8.68 7.22 14.58
C ASP A 283 -8.65 5.76 14.08
N LEU A 284 -8.45 4.78 14.98
CA LEU A 284 -8.54 3.37 14.63
C LEU A 284 -10.01 2.94 14.48
N GLU A 285 -10.41 2.57 13.26
CA GLU A 285 -11.72 1.98 12.99
C GLU A 285 -11.75 0.50 13.41
N LEU A 286 -12.80 0.12 14.15
CA LEU A 286 -12.99 -1.18 14.76
C LEU A 286 -14.04 -2.00 14.00
N GLU A 287 -13.77 -3.29 13.82
CA GLU A 287 -14.72 -4.26 13.27
C GLU A 287 -14.79 -5.51 14.15
N ALA A 288 -15.93 -6.19 14.15
CA ALA A 288 -16.07 -7.48 14.82
C ALA A 288 -15.06 -8.50 14.24
N GLY A 289 -14.32 -9.18 15.11
CA GLY A 289 -13.23 -10.08 14.79
C GLY A 289 -11.83 -9.45 14.82
N MET A 290 -11.72 -8.13 14.98
CA MET A 290 -10.42 -7.45 15.09
C MET A 290 -9.71 -7.81 16.40
N ALA A 291 -8.41 -8.03 16.36
CA ALA A 291 -7.58 -8.23 17.55
C ALA A 291 -6.96 -6.91 18.02
N LEU A 292 -7.07 -6.63 19.31
CA LEU A 292 -6.45 -5.51 20.00
C LEU A 292 -5.44 -6.07 21.00
N VAL A 293 -4.19 -5.63 20.91
CA VAL A 293 -3.12 -6.03 21.83
C VAL A 293 -2.86 -4.86 22.78
N PRO A 294 -3.17 -4.98 24.08
CA PRO A 294 -3.05 -3.87 25.03
C PRO A 294 -1.71 -3.12 24.92
N GLY A 295 -0.58 -3.83 24.97
CA GLY A 295 0.77 -3.23 24.93
C GLY A 295 1.20 -2.58 23.61
N THR A 296 0.30 -2.43 22.62
CA THR A 296 0.58 -1.77 21.34
C THR A 296 -0.03 -0.37 21.23
N PHE A 297 -0.76 0.04 22.27
CA PHE A 297 -1.50 1.30 22.32
C PHE A 297 -0.78 2.39 23.14
N GLY A 298 0.34 2.04 23.78
CA GLY A 298 1.17 2.97 24.56
C GLY A 298 1.58 4.21 23.77
N ALA A 299 1.70 5.32 24.51
CA ALA A 299 2.12 6.60 23.98
C ALA A 299 3.36 6.45 23.09
N SER A 300 3.34 7.14 21.94
CA SER A 300 4.47 7.48 21.07
C SER A 300 5.77 6.71 21.32
N TYR A 301 6.25 5.99 20.29
CA TYR A 301 7.67 5.66 20.11
C TYR A 301 8.52 6.95 19.94
N GLN A 302 8.52 7.81 20.95
CA GLN A 302 9.43 8.91 21.19
C GLN A 302 9.93 8.74 22.63
N GLU A 303 11.26 8.67 22.76
CA GLU A 303 12.03 8.64 24.01
C GLU A 303 12.03 7.34 24.83
N THR A 304 12.82 6.35 24.40
CA THR A 304 13.77 5.70 25.34
C THR A 304 14.93 5.04 24.58
N ASP A 305 15.82 5.87 24.03
CA ASP A 305 17.19 5.46 23.68
C ASP A 305 18.14 6.60 24.06
N TYR A 306 18.12 6.97 25.34
CA TYR A 306 19.19 7.73 25.99
C TYR A 306 19.20 7.40 27.49
N SER A 307 19.79 6.25 27.84
CA SER A 307 20.60 6.10 29.05
C SER A 307 21.29 4.74 29.04
N GLY A 308 22.60 4.74 28.79
CA GLY A 308 23.37 3.50 28.79
C GLY A 308 24.82 3.62 28.36
N SER A 309 25.57 4.60 28.89
CA SER A 309 27.03 4.47 28.97
C SER A 309 27.62 5.42 30.03
N HIS A 310 27.72 4.92 31.26
CA HIS A 310 28.97 4.93 32.04
C HIS A 310 28.94 3.77 33.03
#